data_AF-A0A369W8T9-F1
#
_entry.id   AF-A0A369W8T9-F1
#
_cell.length_a   1.000
_cell.length_b   1.000
_cell.length_c   1.000
_cell.angle_alpha   90.00
_cell.angle_beta   90.00
_cell.angle_gamma   90.00
#
_symmetry.space_group_name_H-M   'P 1'
#
loop_
_entity.id
_entity.type
_entity.pdbx_description
1 polymer ?
#
loop_
_entity_poly.entity_id
_entity_poly.type
_entity_poly.pdbx_seq_one_letter_code
_entity_poly.pdbx_strand_id
1 'polypeptide(L)'
;MPESPAEALKTRLRTDLKAAMAGKDRSEAALLRTLIAAIDNAEAPALDGTAATAEIARLDLDPARLRAIIAGEIAEREQAAHALDSVGQAPRAAELRQQATLARRYL
;
A
#
# COMPACT_ATOMS: atom_id res chain seq x y z
N MET A 1 -4.10 -25.41 -0.82
CA MET A 1 -3.36 -24.63 -1.84
C MET A 1 -2.32 -23.80 -1.12
N PRO A 2 -1.09 -23.66 -1.64
CA PRO A 2 -0.15 -22.69 -1.07
C PRO A 2 -0.78 -21.30 -1.09
N GLU A 3 -0.57 -20.52 -0.03
CA GLU A 3 -1.00 -19.12 0.05
C GLU A 3 -0.33 -18.33 -1.07
N SER A 4 -1.08 -17.52 -1.83
CA SER A 4 -0.50 -16.68 -2.87
C SER A 4 0.44 -15.65 -2.22
N PRO A 5 1.49 -15.19 -2.92
CA PRO A 5 2.40 -14.18 -2.36
C PRO A 5 1.67 -12.89 -1.97
N ALA A 6 0.58 -12.56 -2.66
CA ALA A 6 -0.28 -11.42 -2.34
C ALA A 6 -1.05 -11.63 -1.03
N GLU A 7 -1.62 -12.83 -0.81
CA GLU A 7 -2.30 -13.15 0.45
C GLU A 7 -1.33 -13.19 1.63
N ALA A 8 -0.13 -13.73 1.45
CA ALA A 8 0.91 -13.72 2.49
C ALA A 8 1.29 -12.30 2.92
N LEU A 9 1.50 -11.41 1.93
CA LEU A 9 1.80 -10.00 2.20
C LEU A 9 0.61 -9.28 2.87
N LYS A 10 -0.61 -9.49 2.39
CA LYS A 10 -1.81 -8.89 3.00
C LYS A 10 -2.05 -9.40 4.43
N THR A 11 -1.79 -10.68 4.70
CA THR A 11 -1.87 -11.24 6.06
C THR A 11 -0.87 -10.58 7.00
N ARG A 12 0.37 -10.34 6.54
CA ARG A 12 1.38 -9.58 7.30
C ARG A 12 0.93 -8.14 7.55
N LEU A 13 0.50 -7.42 6.50
CA LEU A 13 -0.01 -6.05 6.61
C LEU A 13 -1.21 -5.93 7.57
N ARG A 14 -2.13 -6.90 7.55
CA ARG A 14 -3.29 -6.94 8.47
C ARG A 14 -2.88 -7.20 9.91
N THR A 15 -1.86 -8.02 10.13
CA THR A 15 -1.29 -8.26 11.46
C THR A 15 -0.69 -6.98 12.03
N ASP A 16 0.13 -6.30 11.24
CA ASP A 16 0.76 -5.04 11.65
C ASP A 16 -0.27 -3.92 11.82
N LEU A 17 -1.34 -3.91 11.00
CA LEU A 17 -2.43 -2.95 11.14
C LEU A 17 -3.14 -3.10 12.49
N LYS A 18 -3.39 -4.34 12.94
CA LYS A 18 -3.96 -4.59 14.26
C LYS A 18 -3.03 -4.07 15.37
N ALA A 19 -1.72 -4.28 15.23
CA ALA A 19 -0.74 -3.78 16.20
C ALA A 19 -0.70 -2.24 16.23
N ALA A 20 -0.66 -1.57 15.07
CA ALA A 20 -0.68 -0.11 14.96
C ALA A 20 -1.97 0.48 15.55
N MET A 21 -3.13 -0.15 15.29
CA MET A 21 -4.40 0.24 15.90
C MET A 21 -4.40 0.11 17.43
N ALA A 22 -3.85 -0.98 17.97
CA ALA A 22 -3.72 -1.18 19.41
C ALA A 22 -2.77 -0.16 20.05
N GLY A 23 -1.66 0.17 19.37
CA GLY A 23 -0.71 1.21 19.76
C GLY A 23 -1.22 2.64 19.53
N LYS A 24 -2.41 2.82 18.94
CA LYS A 24 -2.99 4.12 18.54
C LYS A 24 -2.11 4.91 17.55
N ASP A 25 -1.25 4.23 16.80
CA ASP A 25 -0.48 4.84 15.71
C ASP A 25 -1.38 5.04 14.49
N ARG A 26 -2.00 6.22 14.41
CA ARG A 26 -2.91 6.57 13.32
C ARG A 26 -2.19 6.71 11.98
N SER A 27 -0.92 7.09 11.99
CA SER A 27 -0.13 7.30 10.77
C SER A 27 0.21 5.96 10.13
N GLU A 28 0.77 5.04 10.91
CA GLU A 28 1.07 3.67 10.46
C GLU A 28 -0.21 2.93 10.08
N ALA A 29 -1.28 3.04 10.87
CA ALA A 29 -2.55 2.40 10.53
C ALA A 29 -3.19 2.96 9.24
N ALA A 30 -3.00 4.24 8.91
CA ALA A 30 -3.46 4.81 7.64
C ALA A 30 -2.63 4.27 6.47
N LEU A 31 -1.29 4.26 6.60
CA LEU A 31 -0.38 3.71 5.61
C LEU A 31 -0.72 2.24 5.28
N LEU A 32 -0.88 1.40 6.29
CA LEU A 32 -1.14 -0.03 6.09
C LEU A 32 -2.47 -0.29 5.39
N ARG A 33 -3.51 0.51 5.66
CA ARG A 33 -4.78 0.44 4.91
C ARG A 33 -4.60 0.82 3.44
N THR A 34 -3.82 1.87 3.16
CA THR A 34 -3.52 2.27 1.77
C THR A 34 -2.79 1.16 1.03
N LEU A 35 -1.77 0.54 1.63
CA LEU A 35 -1.03 -0.57 1.00
C LEU A 35 -1.93 -1.78 0.70
N ILE A 36 -2.80 -2.15 1.64
CA ILE A 36 -3.79 -3.23 1.42
C ILE A 36 -4.71 -2.87 0.25
N ALA A 37 -5.25 -1.64 0.22
CA ALA A 37 -6.12 -1.18 -0.85
C ALA A 37 -5.42 -1.14 -2.22
N ALA A 38 -4.15 -0.74 -2.27
CA ALA A 38 -3.36 -0.74 -3.50
C ALA A 38 -3.16 -2.15 -4.06
N ILE A 39 -2.92 -3.14 -3.19
CA ILE A 39 -2.84 -4.56 -3.58
C ILE A 39 -4.21 -5.06 -4.05
N ASP A 40 -5.28 -4.81 -3.30
CA ASP A 40 -6.63 -5.22 -3.67
C ASP A 40 -7.07 -4.60 -5.02
N ASN A 41 -6.70 -3.34 -5.29
CA ASN A 41 -6.94 -2.68 -6.58
C ASN A 41 -6.12 -3.28 -7.72
N ALA A 42 -4.91 -3.78 -7.45
CA ALA A 42 -4.07 -4.43 -8.45
C ALA A 42 -4.50 -5.87 -8.75
N GLU A 43 -5.11 -6.54 -7.77
CA GLU A 43 -5.80 -7.82 -7.97
C GLU A 43 -7.11 -7.63 -8.75
N ALA A 44 -7.67 -6.42 -8.75
CA ALA A 44 -8.89 -6.12 -9.49
C ALA A 44 -8.61 -6.14 -11.00
N PRO A 45 -9.41 -6.88 -11.78
CA PRO A 45 -9.32 -6.88 -13.24
C PRO A 45 -9.73 -5.51 -13.79
N ALA A 46 -9.09 -5.09 -14.89
CA ALA A 46 -9.46 -3.85 -15.57
C ALA A 46 -10.91 -3.95 -16.08
N LEU A 47 -11.79 -3.08 -15.57
CA LEU A 47 -13.16 -2.98 -16.06
C LEU A 47 -13.15 -2.14 -17.34
N ASP A 48 -13.15 -2.80 -18.49
CA ASP A 48 -13.29 -2.16 -19.80
C ASP A 48 -14.71 -1.60 -19.97
N GLY A 49 -15.02 -0.46 -19.34
CA GLY A 49 -16.14 0.44 -19.65
C GLY A 49 -17.57 -0.13 -19.60
N THR A 50 -17.74 -1.42 -19.40
CA THR A 50 -19.01 -2.12 -19.30
C THR A 50 -19.08 -2.70 -17.92
N ALA A 51 -19.98 -2.14 -17.10
CA ALA A 51 -20.30 -2.65 -15.79
C ALA A 51 -20.86 -4.08 -15.94
N ALA A 52 -19.97 -5.07 -15.91
CA ALA A 52 -20.34 -6.47 -15.87
C ALA A 52 -20.35 -6.91 -14.41
N THR A 53 -21.55 -7.18 -13.91
CA THR A 53 -21.85 -7.97 -12.71
C THR A 53 -21.42 -9.43 -12.89
N ALA A 54 -20.18 -9.65 -13.30
CA ALA A 54 -19.56 -10.96 -13.38
C ALA A 54 -18.54 -11.05 -12.23
N GLU A 55 -18.54 -12.17 -11.52
CA GLU A 55 -17.50 -12.50 -10.56
C GLU A 55 -16.21 -12.74 -11.35
N ILE A 56 -15.49 -11.66 -11.68
CA ILE A 56 -14.24 -11.73 -12.43
C ILE A 56 -13.16 -12.19 -11.44
N ALA A 57 -12.47 -13.28 -11.80
CA ALA A 57 -11.38 -13.82 -11.01
C ALA A 57 -10.30 -12.75 -10.78
N ARG A 58 -9.87 -12.61 -9.52
CA ARG A 58 -8.76 -11.73 -9.15
C ARG A 58 -7.48 -12.16 -9.87
N LEU A 59 -6.67 -11.18 -10.29
CA LEU A 59 -5.37 -11.44 -10.90
C LEU A 59 -4.40 -11.99 -9.85
N ASP A 60 -3.71 -13.08 -10.17
CA ASP A 60 -2.61 -13.57 -9.34
C ASP A 60 -1.40 -12.63 -9.54
N LEU A 61 -1.04 -11.90 -8.48
CA LEU A 61 0.06 -10.94 -8.53
C LEU A 61 1.38 -11.67 -8.27
N ASP A 62 2.18 -11.79 -9.33
CA ASP A 62 3.56 -12.26 -9.20
C ASP A 62 4.36 -11.38 -8.20
N PRO A 63 5.31 -11.95 -7.44
CA PRO A 63 6.17 -11.20 -6.52
C PRO A 63 6.83 -9.94 -7.10
N ALA A 64 7.18 -9.91 -8.38
CA ALA A 64 7.73 -8.72 -9.03
C ALA A 64 6.70 -7.59 -9.12
N ARG A 65 5.43 -7.92 -9.40
CA ARG A 65 4.34 -6.94 -9.46
C ARG A 65 4.00 -6.41 -8.08
N LEU A 66 3.98 -7.26 -7.05
CA LEU A 66 3.81 -6.84 -5.65
C LEU A 66 4.89 -5.84 -5.23
N ARG A 67 6.15 -6.14 -5.52
CA ARG A 67 7.27 -5.21 -5.24
C ARG A 67 7.11 -3.89 -5.98
N ALA A 68 6.69 -3.91 -7.24
CA ALA A 68 6.45 -2.70 -8.02
C ALA A 68 5.35 -1.82 -7.40
N ILE A 69 4.28 -2.41 -6.87
CA ILE A 69 3.20 -1.68 -6.19
C ILE A 69 3.74 -0.99 -4.94
N ILE A 70 4.44 -1.72 -4.06
CA ILE A 70 5.00 -1.15 -2.82
C ILE A 70 6.06 -0.08 -3.15
N ALA A 71 6.91 -0.32 -4.16
CA ALA A 71 7.89 0.66 -4.61
C ALA A 71 7.25 1.94 -5.16
N GLY A 72 6.13 1.82 -5.89
CA GLY A 72 5.33 2.96 -6.35
C GLY A 72 4.80 3.80 -5.19
N GLU A 73 4.19 3.15 -4.20
CA GLU A 73 3.66 3.80 -2.99
C GLU A 73 4.76 4.53 -2.18
N ILE A 74 5.97 3.97 -2.13
CA ILE A 74 7.15 4.61 -1.52
C ILE A 74 7.54 5.86 -2.32
N ALA A 75 7.68 5.72 -3.65
CA ALA A 75 8.10 6.82 -4.52
C ALA A 75 7.11 7.99 -4.49
N GLU A 76 5.80 7.71 -4.48
CA GLU A 76 4.75 8.74 -4.37
C GLU A 76 4.87 9.53 -3.07
N ARG A 77 5.11 8.86 -1.94
CA ARG A 77 5.29 9.53 -0.64
C ARG A 77 6.55 10.37 -0.59
N GLU A 78 7.64 9.90 -1.19
CA GLU A 78 8.89 10.66 -1.28
C GLU A 78 8.75 11.90 -2.16
N GLN A 79 8.06 11.78 -3.30
CA GLN A 79 7.75 12.90 -4.19
C GLN A 79 6.83 13.92 -3.50
N ALA A 80 5.78 13.46 -2.83
CA ALA A 80 4.88 14.32 -2.07
C ALA A 80 5.60 15.02 -0.91
N ALA A 81 6.53 14.34 -0.22
CA ALA A 81 7.36 14.96 0.80
C ALA A 81 8.25 16.07 0.21
N HIS A 82 8.86 15.82 -0.95
CA HIS A 82 9.66 16.84 -1.64
C HIS A 82 8.81 18.06 -2.04
N ALA A 83 7.59 17.84 -2.56
CA ALA A 83 6.66 18.91 -2.88
C ALA A 83 6.26 19.72 -1.64
N LEU A 84 6.01 19.07 -0.50
CA LEU A 84 5.68 19.74 0.76
C LEU A 84 6.83 20.58 1.31
N ASP A 85 8.06 20.10 1.20
CA ASP A 85 9.24 20.89 1.59
C ASP A 85 9.35 22.16 0.74
N SER A 86 9.07 22.08 -0.57
CA SER A 86 9.16 23.23 -1.46
C SER A 86 8.19 24.36 -1.10
N VAL A 87 7.10 24.04 -0.38
CA VAL A 87 6.09 25.01 0.10
C VAL A 87 6.19 25.28 1.61
N GLY A 88 7.30 24.88 2.25
CA GLY A 88 7.58 25.17 3.66
C GLY A 88 6.83 24.26 4.66
N GLN A 89 6.22 23.16 4.22
CA GLN A 89 5.49 22.22 5.07
C GLN A 89 6.39 21.07 5.58
N ALA A 90 7.57 21.41 6.10
CA ALA A 90 8.59 20.44 6.51
C ALA A 90 8.11 19.37 7.54
N PRO A 91 7.26 19.69 8.55
CA PRO A 91 6.75 18.66 9.45
C PRO A 91 5.94 17.58 8.74
N ARG A 92 5.08 17.98 7.79
CA ARG A 92 4.25 17.05 7.02
C ARG A 92 5.07 16.28 5.98
N ALA A 93 6.11 16.90 5.43
CA ALA A 93 7.08 16.19 4.60
C ALA A 93 7.83 15.11 5.39
N ALA A 94 8.21 15.38 6.64
CA ALA A 94 8.86 14.41 7.51
C ALA A 94 7.94 13.21 7.83
N GLU A 95 6.65 13.45 8.08
CA GLU A 95 5.66 12.39 8.26
C GLU A 95 5.59 11.46 7.03
N LEU A 96 5.53 12.02 5.81
CA LEU A 96 5.50 11.23 4.58
C LEU A 96 6.79 10.42 4.37
N ARG A 97 7.95 10.96 4.73
CA ARG A 97 9.24 10.23 4.69
C ARG A 97 9.29 9.09 5.71
N GLN A 98 8.74 9.30 6.91
CA GLN A 98 8.60 8.23 7.89
C GLN A 98 7.69 7.13 7.34
N GLN A 99 6.56 7.48 6.73
CA GLN A 99 5.67 6.50 6.09
C GLN A 99 6.37 5.73 4.96
N ALA A 100 7.15 6.41 4.10
CA ALA A 100 7.96 5.75 3.07
C ALA A 100 8.97 4.77 3.68
N THR A 101 9.62 5.15 4.78
CA THR A 101 10.55 4.28 5.52
C THR A 101 9.85 3.06 6.11
N LEU A 102 8.65 3.23 6.66
CA LEU A 102 7.82 2.13 7.17
C LEU A 102 7.40 1.18 6.03
N ALA A 103 6.97 1.72 4.89
CA ALA A 103 6.55 0.93 3.73
C ALA A 103 7.68 0.05 3.16
N ARG A 104 8.95 0.51 3.23
CA ARG A 104 10.13 -0.28 2.82
C ARG A 104 10.31 -1.60 3.58
N ARG A 105 9.67 -1.78 4.75
CA ARG A 105 9.69 -3.05 5.50
C ARG A 105 8.96 -4.20 4.79
N TYR A 106 8.19 -3.88 3.74
CA TYR A 106 7.35 -4.80 2.98
C TYR A 106 7.86 -5.10 1.57
N LEU A 107 9.07 -4.64 1.23
CA LEU A 107 9.82 -5.04 0.01
C LEU A 107 10.66 -6.30 0.27
#